data_AF-A0AAD3NPF6-F1
#
_entry.id   AF-A0AAD3NPF6-F1
#
_cell.length_a   1.000
_cell.length_b   1.000
_cell.length_c   1.000
_cell.angle_alpha   90.00
_cell.angle_beta   90.00
_cell.angle_gamma   90.00
#
_symmetry.space_group_name_H-M   'P 1'
#
loop_
_entity.id
_entity.type
_entity.pdbx_description
1 polymer ?
#
loop_
_entity_poly.entity_id
_entity_poly.type
_entity_poly.pdbx_seq_one_letter_code
_entity_poly.pdbx_strand_id
1 'polypeptide(L)'
;MCHALIGPVLMEKNIGTPQAELLNRLIEGCLDSHYRLLLLQMIFKIAWSEAVLSIIHSLLDSKPDLNEEVFTQLTEQLVSQGPQFTKSVKFAKMMLTVLTKYSSHVTAAHKHSLSDCLIVATREGRAAKMSKVSRDTLYEAVREVLQGSVAKPRKFTETVELQISLKNYDPQKDKRFSGTV
;
A
#
# COMPACT_ATOMS: atom_id res chain seq x y z
N MET A 1 7.55 29.26 -2.20
CA MET A 1 6.41 29.38 -1.26
C MET A 1 6.34 28.17 -0.33
N CYS A 2 6.27 26.94 -0.86
CA CYS A 2 6.20 25.71 -0.06
C CYS A 2 7.33 25.55 0.97
N HIS A 3 8.60 25.80 0.61
CA HIS A 3 9.71 25.65 1.55
C HIS A 3 9.66 26.66 2.72
N ALA A 4 9.27 27.92 2.45
CA ALA A 4 9.26 28.99 3.45
C ALA A 4 8.09 28.90 4.45
N LEU A 5 6.95 28.33 4.02
CA LEU A 5 5.76 28.19 4.87
C LEU A 5 5.61 26.78 5.44
N ILE A 6 5.80 25.76 4.62
CA ILE A 6 5.56 24.36 5.03
C ILE A 6 6.74 23.79 5.80
N GLY A 7 7.97 24.22 5.52
CA GLY A 7 9.16 23.79 6.25
C GLY A 7 9.08 24.05 7.74
N PRO A 8 8.80 25.29 8.17
CA PRO A 8 8.62 25.61 9.59
C PRO A 8 7.48 24.80 10.25
N VAL A 9 6.34 24.64 9.57
CA VAL A 9 5.19 23.86 10.07
C VAL A 9 5.55 22.39 10.25
N LEU A 10 6.37 21.82 9.37
CA LEU A 10 6.86 20.44 9.48
C LEU A 10 7.94 20.26 10.55
N MET A 11 8.74 21.30 10.79
CA MET A 11 9.87 21.30 11.74
C MET A 11 9.42 21.61 13.18
N GLU A 12 8.18 22.06 13.39
CA GLU A 12 7.61 22.18 14.73
C GLU A 12 7.57 20.80 15.40
N LYS A 13 8.10 20.74 16.63
CA LYS A 13 8.28 19.49 17.42
C LYS A 13 7.01 18.64 17.55
N ASN A 14 5.83 19.21 17.35
CA ASN A 14 4.56 18.52 17.35
C ASN A 14 3.62 19.14 16.32
N ILE A 15 3.56 18.56 15.11
CA ILE A 15 2.50 18.87 14.15
C ILE A 15 1.16 18.48 14.79
N GLY A 16 0.38 19.48 15.18
CA GLY A 16 -0.97 19.28 15.72
C GLY A 16 -1.96 18.80 14.65
N THR A 17 -3.12 18.32 15.11
CA THR A 17 -4.21 17.87 14.23
C THR A 17 -4.62 18.94 13.21
N PRO A 18 -4.82 20.23 13.58
CA PRO A 18 -5.23 21.25 12.61
C PRO A 18 -4.18 21.49 11.51
N GLN A 19 -2.89 21.49 11.87
CA GLN A 19 -1.79 21.65 10.91
C GLN A 19 -1.74 20.47 9.93
N ALA A 20 -1.91 19.25 10.43
CA ALA A 20 -1.95 18.05 9.59
C ALA A 20 -3.16 18.03 8.65
N GLU A 21 -4.34 18.43 9.13
CA GLU A 21 -5.54 18.54 8.29
C GLU A 21 -5.38 19.59 7.20
N LEU A 22 -4.82 20.76 7.53
CA LEU A 22 -4.54 21.80 6.55
C LEU A 22 -3.58 21.30 5.47
N LEU A 23 -2.48 20.64 5.87
CA LEU A 23 -1.52 20.08 4.92
C LEU A 23 -2.15 19.01 4.02
N ASN A 24 -2.95 18.11 4.58
CA ASN A 24 -3.68 17.11 3.78
C ASN A 24 -4.60 17.77 2.74
N ARG A 25 -5.36 18.79 3.12
CA ARG A 25 -6.22 19.54 2.18
C ARG A 25 -5.42 20.24 1.08
N LEU A 26 -4.25 20.81 1.42
CA LEU A 26 -3.37 21.45 0.44
C LEU A 26 -2.81 20.43 -0.55
N ILE A 27 -2.39 19.25 -0.07
CA ILE A 27 -1.91 18.15 -0.93
C ILE A 27 -2.99 17.73 -1.93
N GLU A 28 -4.22 17.54 -1.45
CA GLU A 28 -5.34 17.09 -2.27
C GLU A 28 -5.80 18.15 -3.29
N GLY A 29 -5.88 19.42 -2.89
CA GLY A 29 -6.58 20.45 -3.67
C GLY A 29 -5.72 21.51 -4.34
N CYS A 30 -4.47 21.71 -3.92
CA CYS A 30 -3.72 22.93 -4.29
C CYS A 30 -2.30 22.66 -4.79
N LEU A 31 -1.62 21.63 -4.30
CA LEU A 31 -0.23 21.36 -4.66
C LEU A 31 -0.13 20.54 -5.94
N ASP A 32 0.68 21.01 -6.89
CA ASP A 32 1.09 20.23 -8.05
C ASP A 32 2.07 19.10 -7.69
N SER A 33 2.36 18.22 -8.66
CA SER A 33 3.25 17.07 -8.48
C SER A 33 4.65 17.44 -7.99
N HIS A 34 5.19 18.58 -8.46
CA HIS A 34 6.53 19.02 -8.10
C HIS A 34 6.58 19.42 -6.61
N TYR A 35 5.60 20.20 -6.14
CA TYR A 35 5.55 20.59 -4.73
C TYR A 35 5.21 19.42 -3.80
N ARG A 36 4.44 18.43 -4.25
CA ARG A 36 4.20 17.19 -3.50
C ARG A 36 5.49 16.40 -3.29
N LEU A 37 6.31 16.27 -4.33
CA LEU A 37 7.61 15.59 -4.24
C LEU A 37 8.56 16.33 -3.29
N LEU A 38 8.65 17.66 -3.40
CA LEU A 38 9.45 18.47 -2.50
C LEU A 38 8.99 18.31 -1.05
N LEU A 39 7.68 18.31 -0.81
CA LEU A 39 7.12 18.12 0.52
C LEU A 39 7.47 16.75 1.11
N LEU A 40 7.39 15.70 0.30
CA LEU A 40 7.78 14.34 0.70
C LEU A 40 9.26 14.28 1.11
N GLN A 41 10.15 14.87 0.30
CA GLN A 41 11.59 14.94 0.59
C GLN A 41 11.91 15.76 1.85
N MET A 42 11.11 16.79 2.16
CA MET A 42 11.24 17.53 3.41
C MET A 42 10.82 16.69 4.62
N ILE A 43 9.77 15.87 4.48
CA ILE A 43 9.28 14.98 5.54
C ILE A 43 10.29 13.86 5.86
N PHE A 44 11.10 13.43 4.90
CA PHE A 44 12.16 12.44 5.15
C PHE A 44 13.26 12.96 6.09
N LYS A 45 13.34 14.28 6.33
CA LYS A 45 14.36 14.90 7.19
C LYS A 45 13.88 15.14 8.63
N ILE A 46 12.64 14.78 8.95
CA ILE A 46 12.05 15.01 10.28
C ILE A 46 11.68 13.69 10.96
N ALA A 47 11.55 13.72 12.29
CA ALA A 47 11.02 12.60 13.05
C ALA A 47 9.53 12.40 12.72
N TRP A 48 9.13 11.14 12.50
CA TRP A 48 7.75 10.83 12.16
C TRP A 48 6.86 10.81 13.41
N SER A 49 5.60 11.17 13.23
CA SER A 49 4.54 11.10 14.23
C SER A 49 3.25 10.61 13.56
N GLU A 50 2.22 10.30 14.36
CA GLU A 50 0.88 9.94 13.85
C GLU A 50 0.29 10.98 12.88
N ALA A 51 0.60 12.26 13.09
CA ALA A 51 0.18 13.34 12.19
C ALA A 51 0.97 13.27 10.87
N VAL A 52 2.29 13.11 10.95
CA VAL A 52 3.19 13.00 9.78
C VAL A 52 2.83 11.78 8.94
N LEU A 53 2.54 10.63 9.54
CA LEU A 53 2.10 9.43 8.81
C LEU A 53 0.84 9.68 7.96
N SER A 54 -0.09 10.49 8.46
CA SER A 54 -1.26 10.90 7.69
C SER A 54 -0.86 11.71 6.47
N ILE A 55 0.06 12.66 6.63
CA ILE A 55 0.54 13.55 5.56
C ILE A 55 1.30 12.75 4.50
N ILE A 56 2.19 11.84 4.92
CA ILE A 56 2.93 10.95 4.01
C ILE A 56 1.94 10.07 3.23
N HIS A 57 0.96 9.47 3.92
CA HIS A 57 -0.06 8.67 3.24
C HIS A 57 -0.80 9.48 2.18
N SER A 58 -1.28 10.69 2.50
CA SER A 58 -1.97 11.57 1.54
C SER A 58 -1.07 11.95 0.35
N LEU A 59 0.21 12.24 0.60
CA LEU A 59 1.19 12.47 -0.47
C LEU A 59 1.31 11.25 -1.38
N LEU A 60 1.56 10.07 -0.81
CA LEU A 60 1.70 8.84 -1.60
C LEU A 60 0.40 8.48 -2.33
N ASP A 61 -0.76 8.71 -1.72
CA ASP A 61 -2.07 8.42 -2.30
C ASP A 61 -2.35 9.30 -3.53
N SER A 62 -1.88 10.56 -3.49
CA SER A 62 -1.94 11.54 -4.59
C SER A 62 -1.04 11.21 -5.79
N LYS A 63 -0.25 10.13 -5.70
CA LYS A 63 0.62 9.57 -6.75
C LYS A 63 1.62 10.58 -7.36
N PRO A 64 2.48 11.23 -6.56
CA PRO A 64 3.61 11.99 -7.09
C PRO A 64 4.50 11.12 -7.96
N ASP A 65 5.17 11.74 -8.91
CA ASP A 65 6.19 11.09 -9.72
C ASP A 65 7.45 10.83 -8.86
N LEU A 66 7.63 9.57 -8.45
CA LEU A 66 8.78 9.13 -7.66
C LEU A 66 9.83 8.52 -8.59
N ASN A 67 11.00 9.14 -8.68
CA ASN A 67 12.15 8.49 -9.29
C ASN A 67 12.72 7.39 -8.36
N GLU A 68 13.67 6.60 -8.88
CA GLU A 68 14.27 5.50 -8.12
C GLU A 68 14.95 5.98 -6.83
N GLU A 69 15.70 7.07 -6.89
CA GLU A 69 16.42 7.63 -5.73
C GLU A 69 15.47 8.02 -4.59
N VAL A 70 14.39 8.74 -4.89
CA VAL A 70 13.41 9.15 -3.87
C VAL A 70 12.66 7.95 -3.31
N PHE A 71 12.38 6.93 -4.13
CA PHE A 71 11.75 5.71 -3.65
C PHE A 71 12.67 4.87 -2.75
N THR A 72 13.97 4.85 -3.03
CA THR A 72 14.97 4.23 -2.15
C THR A 72 15.02 4.98 -0.82
N GLN A 73 15.07 6.32 -0.83
CA GLN A 73 15.01 7.13 0.40
C GLN A 73 13.73 6.87 1.20
N LEU A 74 12.57 6.76 0.54
CA LEU A 74 11.32 6.37 1.19
C LEU A 74 11.46 5.04 1.92
N THR A 75 12.03 4.03 1.26
CA THR A 75 12.22 2.69 1.82
C THR A 75 13.16 2.72 3.03
N GLU A 76 14.25 3.48 2.98
CA GLU A 76 15.16 3.68 4.11
C GLU A 76 14.48 4.36 5.31
N GLN A 77 13.62 5.36 5.06
CA GLN A 77 12.85 6.01 6.13
C GLN A 77 11.79 5.09 6.72
N LEU A 78 11.12 4.25 5.91
CA LEU A 78 10.18 3.24 6.41
C LEU A 78 10.86 2.23 7.34
N VAL A 79 12.10 1.83 7.02
CA VAL A 79 12.88 0.91 7.86
C VAL A 79 13.36 1.58 9.14
N SER A 80 13.89 2.80 9.04
CA SER A 80 14.47 3.49 10.20
C SER A 80 13.41 3.99 11.19
N GLN A 81 12.31 4.55 10.70
CA GLN A 81 11.24 5.14 11.51
C GLN A 81 10.04 4.21 11.73
N GLY A 82 9.95 3.09 11.01
CA GLY A 82 8.81 2.16 11.09
C GLY A 82 8.64 1.43 12.44
N PRO A 83 9.72 0.98 13.12
CA PRO A 83 9.61 0.20 14.37
C PRO A 83 8.83 0.84 15.51
N GLN A 84 8.73 2.18 15.55
CA GLN A 84 7.93 2.91 16.55
C GLN A 84 6.42 2.91 16.24
N PHE A 85 5.99 2.43 15.07
CA PHE A 85 4.60 2.49 14.60
C PHE A 85 3.94 1.11 14.42
N THR A 86 4.40 0.09 15.14
CA THR A 86 3.86 -1.29 15.09
C THR A 86 2.35 -1.38 15.31
N LYS A 87 1.77 -0.45 16.08
CA LYS A 87 0.33 -0.37 16.40
C LYS A 87 -0.45 0.61 15.53
N SER A 88 0.22 1.34 14.64
CA SER A 88 -0.39 2.42 13.88
C SER A 88 -1.14 1.90 12.66
N VAL A 89 -2.46 2.11 12.65
CA VAL A 89 -3.28 1.84 11.45
C VAL A 89 -2.86 2.75 10.29
N LYS A 90 -2.39 3.97 10.56
CA LYS A 90 -1.92 4.88 9.52
C LYS A 90 -0.64 4.37 8.87
N PHE A 91 0.30 3.87 9.68
CA PHE A 91 1.50 3.23 9.16
C PHE A 91 1.17 2.00 8.29
N ALA A 92 0.27 1.13 8.77
CA ALA A 92 -0.17 -0.04 7.99
C ALA A 92 -0.82 0.33 6.65
N LYS A 93 -1.69 1.37 6.64
CA LYS A 93 -2.28 1.90 5.40
C LYS A 93 -1.22 2.46 4.46
N MET A 94 -0.26 3.21 4.98
CA MET A 94 0.85 3.75 4.21
C MET A 94 1.71 2.65 3.57
N MET A 95 2.06 1.61 4.33
CA MET A 95 2.75 0.43 3.81
C MET A 95 1.96 -0.24 2.69
N LEU A 96 0.64 -0.41 2.86
CA LEU A 96 -0.23 -0.97 1.82
C LEU A 96 -0.22 -0.10 0.55
N THR A 97 -0.29 1.22 0.69
CA THR A 97 -0.24 2.17 -0.44
C THR A 97 1.08 2.05 -1.20
N VAL A 98 2.23 1.96 -0.50
CA VAL A 98 3.54 1.74 -1.12
C VAL A 98 3.55 0.44 -1.95
N LEU A 99 3.10 -0.67 -1.34
CA LEU A 99 3.16 -1.98 -1.98
C LEU A 99 2.18 -2.15 -3.14
N THR A 100 1.06 -1.43 -3.12
CA THR A 100 0.02 -1.55 -4.14
C THR A 100 0.16 -0.51 -5.25
N LYS A 101 0.20 0.79 -4.90
CA LYS A 101 0.26 1.89 -5.88
C LYS A 101 1.65 2.05 -6.51
N TYR A 102 2.71 1.67 -5.81
CA TYR A 102 4.10 1.81 -6.27
C TYR A 102 4.79 0.45 -6.49
N SER A 103 4.02 -0.61 -6.72
CA SER A 103 4.55 -1.96 -7.01
C SER A 103 5.58 -1.98 -8.14
N SER A 104 5.45 -1.10 -9.14
CA SER A 104 6.42 -0.94 -10.25
C SER A 104 7.78 -0.39 -9.84
N HIS A 105 7.88 0.32 -8.70
CA HIS A 105 9.14 0.87 -8.16
C HIS A 105 9.83 -0.10 -7.20
N VAL A 106 9.18 -1.21 -6.84
CA VAL A 106 9.73 -2.20 -5.90
C VAL A 106 10.72 -3.11 -6.63
N THR A 107 12.00 -2.81 -6.47
CA THR A 107 13.12 -3.62 -6.96
C THR A 107 13.43 -4.78 -6.00
N ALA A 108 14.27 -5.72 -6.43
CA ALA A 108 14.73 -6.82 -5.57
C ALA A 108 15.43 -6.32 -4.30
N ALA A 109 16.15 -5.19 -4.37
CA ALA A 109 16.81 -4.57 -3.23
C ALA A 109 15.80 -4.06 -2.19
N HIS A 110 14.68 -3.48 -2.64
CA HIS A 110 13.64 -2.96 -1.74
C HIS A 110 12.82 -4.07 -1.06
N LYS A 111 12.72 -5.26 -1.65
CA LYS A 111 11.83 -6.35 -1.15
C LYS A 111 12.15 -6.78 0.27
N HIS A 112 13.44 -6.94 0.60
CA HIS A 112 13.84 -7.39 1.93
C HIS A 112 13.45 -6.36 3.00
N SER A 113 13.85 -5.10 2.78
CA SER A 113 13.51 -3.96 3.65
C SER A 113 12.00 -3.79 3.85
N LEU A 114 11.21 -3.84 2.78
CA LEU A 114 9.75 -3.69 2.86
C LEU A 114 9.07 -4.89 3.54
N SER A 115 9.61 -6.10 3.35
CA SER A 115 9.12 -7.29 4.04
C SER A 115 9.30 -7.18 5.56
N ASP A 116 10.46 -6.67 6.00
CA ASP A 116 10.72 -6.48 7.42
C ASP A 116 9.79 -5.41 8.02
N CYS A 117 9.60 -4.28 7.32
CA CYS A 117 8.63 -3.26 7.71
C CYS A 117 7.19 -3.80 7.79
N LEU A 118 6.80 -4.67 6.86
CA LEU A 118 5.48 -5.32 6.86
C LEU A 118 5.28 -6.22 8.07
N ILE A 119 6.29 -7.02 8.42
CA ILE A 119 6.25 -7.89 9.60
C ILE A 119 6.09 -7.02 10.85
N VAL A 120 6.84 -5.93 10.95
CA VAL A 120 6.71 -4.95 12.04
C VAL A 120 5.31 -4.31 12.09
N ALA A 121 4.73 -3.92 10.94
CA ALA A 121 3.40 -3.34 10.86
C ALA A 121 2.25 -4.33 11.16
N THR A 122 2.51 -5.65 11.11
CA THR A 122 1.49 -6.70 11.28
C THR A 122 1.60 -7.47 12.59
N ARG A 123 2.65 -7.21 13.39
CA ARG A 123 3.00 -7.98 14.60
C ARG A 123 2.04 -7.83 15.78
N GLU A 124 1.24 -6.77 15.87
CA GLU A 124 0.16 -6.67 16.87
C GLU A 124 -1.14 -6.14 16.24
N GLY A 125 -2.02 -7.06 15.85
CA GLY A 125 -3.46 -6.80 15.86
C GLY A 125 -4.01 -5.98 14.69
N ARG A 126 -3.75 -6.41 13.45
CA ARG A 126 -4.70 -6.48 12.32
C ARG A 126 -3.87 -6.71 11.08
N ALA A 127 -3.84 -7.95 10.62
CA ALA A 127 -3.79 -8.17 9.19
C ALA A 127 -4.90 -7.29 8.59
N ALA A 128 -4.52 -6.16 7.98
CA ALA A 128 -5.39 -5.50 7.03
C ALA A 128 -5.90 -6.62 6.13
N LYS A 129 -7.22 -6.78 6.09
CA LYS A 129 -7.98 -7.88 5.50
C LYS A 129 -7.65 -8.01 4.01
N MET A 130 -6.46 -8.49 3.67
CA MET A 130 -5.99 -8.62 2.29
C MET A 130 -6.55 -9.88 1.65
N SER A 131 -6.82 -10.91 2.45
CA SER A 131 -7.65 -12.04 2.01
C SER A 131 -9.08 -11.87 2.50
N LYS A 132 -10.03 -11.80 1.56
CA LYS A 132 -11.46 -11.95 1.84
C LYS A 132 -11.86 -13.41 2.07
N VAL A 133 -10.95 -14.34 1.79
CA VAL A 133 -11.12 -15.78 1.97
C VAL A 133 -10.39 -16.18 3.25
N SER A 134 -11.09 -16.81 4.19
CA SER A 134 -10.45 -17.34 5.40
C SER A 134 -9.57 -18.54 5.03
N ARG A 135 -8.54 -18.80 5.83
CA ARG A 135 -7.70 -20.00 5.64
C ARG A 135 -8.54 -21.27 5.72
N ASP A 136 -9.52 -21.31 6.61
CA ASP A 136 -10.39 -22.47 6.79
C ASP A 136 -11.23 -22.75 5.53
N THR A 137 -11.85 -21.72 4.94
CA THR A 137 -12.61 -21.87 3.68
C THR A 137 -11.73 -22.37 2.55
N LEU A 138 -10.48 -21.91 2.46
CA LEU A 138 -9.54 -22.39 1.46
C LEU A 138 -9.23 -23.88 1.64
N TYR A 139 -8.91 -24.30 2.87
CA TYR A 139 -8.58 -25.70 3.15
C TYR A 139 -9.78 -26.64 2.96
N GLU A 140 -10.97 -26.22 3.38
CA GLU A 140 -12.22 -26.96 3.15
C GLU A 140 -12.46 -27.19 1.66
N ALA A 141 -12.42 -26.14 0.84
CA ALA A 141 -12.65 -26.25 -0.60
C ALA A 141 -11.63 -27.19 -1.29
N VAL A 142 -10.35 -27.14 -0.90
CA VAL A 142 -9.34 -28.06 -1.43
C VAL A 142 -9.62 -29.50 -1.03
N ARG A 143 -10.04 -29.75 0.22
CA ARG A 143 -10.40 -31.09 0.69
C ARG A 143 -11.58 -31.66 -0.08
N GLU A 144 -12.63 -30.88 -0.30
CA GLU A 144 -13.81 -31.33 -1.05
C GLU A 144 -13.47 -31.74 -2.48
N VAL A 145 -12.67 -30.93 -3.19
CA VAL A 145 -12.20 -31.25 -4.55
C VAL A 145 -11.39 -32.55 -4.58
N LEU A 146 -10.45 -32.71 -3.64
CA LEU A 146 -9.65 -33.93 -3.52
C LEU A 146 -10.52 -35.15 -3.20
N GLN A 147 -11.49 -35.01 -2.29
CA GLN A 147 -12.40 -36.09 -1.92
C GLN A 147 -13.27 -36.51 -3.11
N GLY A 148 -13.76 -35.57 -3.91
CA GLY A 148 -14.53 -35.85 -5.12
C GLY A 148 -13.73 -36.62 -6.17
N SER A 149 -12.46 -36.26 -6.36
CA SER A 149 -11.51 -36.96 -7.25
C SER A 149 -11.27 -38.40 -6.80
N VAL A 150 -10.98 -38.61 -5.51
CA VAL A 150 -10.71 -39.94 -4.94
C VAL A 150 -11.97 -40.82 -4.89
N ALA A 151 -13.13 -40.25 -4.58
CA ALA A 151 -14.39 -41.00 -4.51
C ALA A 151 -14.86 -41.52 -5.86
N LYS A 152 -14.47 -40.85 -6.96
CA LYS A 152 -14.87 -41.23 -8.32
C LYS A 152 -13.71 -41.10 -9.31
N PRO A 153 -12.74 -42.02 -9.26
CA PRO A 153 -11.55 -41.95 -10.09
C PRO A 153 -11.91 -41.99 -11.58
N ARG A 154 -11.39 -41.03 -12.33
CA ARG A 154 -11.60 -40.91 -13.77
C ARG A 154 -10.43 -41.49 -14.54
N LYS A 155 -10.69 -42.03 -15.73
CA LYS A 155 -9.65 -42.59 -16.62
C LYS A 155 -8.94 -41.52 -17.45
N PHE A 156 -9.04 -40.26 -17.04
CA PHE A 156 -8.45 -39.11 -17.71
C PHE A 156 -7.97 -38.12 -16.64
N THR A 157 -7.04 -37.25 -17.02
CA THR A 157 -6.52 -36.20 -16.15
C THR A 157 -7.61 -35.19 -15.81
N GLU A 158 -7.92 -35.05 -14.52
CA GLU A 158 -8.90 -34.09 -14.03
C GLU A 158 -8.35 -32.66 -14.07
N THR A 159 -9.20 -31.68 -14.36
CA THR A 159 -8.85 -30.25 -14.44
C THR A 159 -9.69 -29.46 -13.46
N VAL A 160 -9.05 -28.54 -12.73
CA VAL A 160 -9.73 -27.58 -11.84
C VAL A 160 -9.72 -26.21 -12.52
N GLU A 161 -10.90 -25.64 -12.75
CA GLU A 161 -11.03 -24.28 -13.30
C GLU A 161 -11.18 -23.29 -12.15
N LEU A 162 -10.33 -22.25 -12.14
CA LEU A 162 -10.44 -21.13 -11.21
C LEU A 162 -11.13 -19.95 -11.91
N GLN A 163 -12.32 -19.59 -11.43
CA GLN A 163 -13.04 -18.42 -11.93
C GLN A 163 -12.83 -17.22 -11.00
N ILE A 164 -12.42 -16.10 -11.58
CA ILE A 164 -12.19 -14.85 -10.85
C ILE A 164 -13.19 -13.81 -11.34
N SER A 165 -14.13 -13.44 -10.47
CA SER A 165 -15.12 -12.39 -10.73
C SER A 165 -14.71 -11.08 -10.08
N LEU A 166 -14.57 -10.03 -10.89
CA LEU A 166 -14.28 -8.69 -10.40
C LEU A 166 -15.58 -7.94 -10.12
N LYS A 167 -15.74 -7.41 -8.90
CA LYS A 167 -16.93 -6.64 -8.53
C LYS A 167 -17.02 -5.37 -9.39
N ASN A 168 -18.19 -5.14 -10.00
CA ASN A 168 -18.48 -4.01 -10.89
C ASN A 168 -17.66 -3.95 -12.19
N TYR A 169 -17.01 -5.05 -12.58
CA TYR A 169 -16.35 -5.11 -13.87
C TYR A 169 -17.29 -5.72 -14.91
N ASP A 170 -17.47 -5.00 -16.02
CA ASP A 170 -18.27 -5.43 -17.16
C ASP A 170 -17.31 -5.74 -18.33
N PRO A 171 -17.06 -7.02 -18.62
CA PRO A 171 -16.15 -7.43 -19.70
C PRO A 171 -16.59 -6.89 -21.07
N GLN A 172 -17.88 -6.64 -21.28
CA GLN A 172 -18.38 -6.12 -22.57
C GLN A 172 -18.02 -4.65 -22.79
N LYS A 173 -17.77 -3.90 -21.71
CA LYS A 173 -17.30 -2.51 -21.76
C LYS A 173 -15.79 -2.41 -21.91
N ASP A 174 -15.06 -3.49 -21.70
CA ASP A 174 -13.61 -3.52 -21.86
C ASP A 174 -13.25 -3.92 -23.29
N LYS A 175 -12.68 -2.96 -24.03
CA LYS A 175 -12.33 -3.13 -25.44
C LYS A 175 -11.41 -4.32 -25.70
N ARG A 176 -10.62 -4.75 -24.71
CA ARG A 176 -9.72 -5.90 -24.82
C ARG A 176 -10.45 -7.23 -25.03
N PHE A 177 -11.72 -7.32 -24.61
CA PHE A 177 -12.56 -8.50 -24.78
C PHE A 177 -13.58 -8.35 -25.92
N SER A 178 -13.75 -7.13 -26.45
CA SER A 178 -14.64 -6.83 -27.57
C SER A 178 -14.10 -7.23 -28.95
N GLY A 179 -12.83 -7.66 -29.02
CA GLY A 179 -12.27 -8.31 -30.21
C GLY A 179 -12.29 -9.82 -30.00
N THR A 180 -13.35 -10.48 -30.44
CA THR A 180 -13.50 -11.93 -30.30
C THR A 180 -12.72 -12.67 -31.40
N VAL A 181 -12.24 -13.85 -31.01
CA VAL A 181 -11.75 -15.00 -31.80
C VAL A 181 -12.34 -15.10 -33.20
#